data_AF-A0A453PAH9-F1
#
_entry.id   AF-A0A453PAH9-F1
#
_cell.length_a   1.000
_cell.length_b   1.000
_cell.length_c   1.000
_cell.angle_alpha   90.00
_cell.angle_beta   90.00
_cell.angle_gamma   90.00
#
_symmetry.space_group_name_H-M   'P 1'
#
loop_
_entity.id
_entity.type
_entity.pdbx_description
1 polymer ?
#
loop_
_entity_poly.entity_id
_entity_poly.type
_entity_poly.pdbx_seq_one_letter_code
_entity_poly.pdbx_strand_id
1 'polypeptide(L)'
;RTREKQLQTLFRDTSDGKNSCLFQSLVSYAEDSVRSELKQARAQCIEKLNYLSNNFDLPDIFDKRSIEEFLLQKSKSVLCTASSSARLHYLQKAEPFDILVVDEAAQLKECESMIPLQIPGIRLAVLIGDEYQLPALVKSQVCYEADFGRSLFERLSSLGHPKHLLNVQYRMHPGISKFPVSSFYGGQIDDGENVLRRDYERKHLTGPMYGSYSFINIEGGKESSGKHDKSLINTIEVAAVTRIVQRLFRGTHAGT
;
A
#
# COMPACT_ATOMS: atom_id res chain seq x y z
N ARG A 1 -33.49 12.22 7.75
CA ARG A 1 -34.96 12.12 8.00
C ARG A 1 -35.86 11.79 6.79
N THR A 2 -36.03 12.62 5.75
CA THR A 2 -36.96 12.30 4.63
C THR A 2 -36.47 11.16 3.73
N ARG A 3 -35.15 11.07 3.50
CA ARG A 3 -34.52 9.98 2.73
C ARG A 3 -34.43 8.66 3.50
N GLU A 4 -34.23 8.68 4.82
CA GLU A 4 -34.32 7.47 5.66
C GLU A 4 -35.73 6.92 5.68
N LYS A 5 -36.77 7.77 5.75
CA LYS A 5 -38.15 7.33 5.60
C LYS A 5 -38.38 6.69 4.24
N GLN A 6 -37.83 7.25 3.15
CA GLN A 6 -37.91 6.64 1.82
C GLN A 6 -37.16 5.30 1.72
N LEU A 7 -35.96 5.16 2.29
CA LEU A 7 -35.22 3.89 2.38
C LEU A 7 -35.99 2.87 3.22
N GLN A 8 -36.48 3.24 4.40
CA GLN A 8 -37.33 2.40 5.25
C GLN A 8 -38.64 2.00 4.55
N THR A 9 -39.18 2.83 3.66
CA THR A 9 -40.36 2.50 2.84
C THR A 9 -40.00 1.55 1.70
N LEU A 10 -38.79 1.68 1.14
CA LEU A 10 -38.22 0.75 0.15
C LEU A 10 -37.90 -0.63 0.76
N PHE A 11 -37.59 -0.68 2.05
CA PHE A 11 -37.14 -1.88 2.77
C PHE A 11 -38.17 -2.47 3.75
N ARG A 12 -39.34 -1.85 3.95
CA ARG A 12 -40.43 -2.48 4.70
C ARG A 12 -41.00 -3.65 3.91
N ASP A 13 -41.23 -4.74 4.63
CA ASP A 13 -41.66 -6.00 4.08
C ASP A 13 -42.97 -5.89 3.29
N THR A 14 -42.98 -6.69 2.24
CA THR A 14 -44.09 -6.97 1.33
C THR A 14 -45.24 -7.61 2.07
N SER A 15 -46.26 -6.84 2.45
CA SER A 15 -47.56 -7.42 2.77
C SER A 15 -48.76 -6.61 2.33
N ASP A 16 -48.62 -5.44 1.69
CA ASP A 16 -49.79 -4.84 1.06
C ASP A 16 -49.48 -3.89 -0.07
N GLY A 17 -50.28 -4.04 -1.12
CA GLY A 17 -50.13 -3.36 -2.40
C GLY A 17 -50.24 -1.85 -2.27
N LYS A 18 -49.35 -1.16 -3.02
CA LYS A 18 -49.62 0.02 -3.87
C LYS A 18 -48.41 0.93 -4.10
N ASN A 19 -47.22 0.62 -3.57
CA ASN A 19 -46.01 1.38 -3.95
C ASN A 19 -45.11 0.56 -4.89
N SER A 20 -45.10 0.96 -6.16
CA SER A 20 -44.28 0.41 -7.24
C SER A 20 -42.79 0.56 -6.92
N CYS A 21 -42.16 -0.44 -6.31
CA CYS A 21 -40.71 -0.45 -6.17
C CYS A 21 -40.07 -1.03 -7.45
N LEU A 22 -38.99 -0.42 -7.94
CA LEU A 22 -38.22 -0.87 -9.10
C LEU A 22 -37.86 -2.36 -9.03
N PHE A 23 -37.63 -2.87 -7.81
CA PHE A 23 -37.35 -4.28 -7.55
C PHE A 23 -38.54 -5.20 -7.88
N GLN A 24 -39.78 -4.76 -7.69
CA GLN A 24 -40.97 -5.55 -7.98
C GLN A 24 -41.16 -5.73 -9.50
N SER A 25 -40.91 -4.67 -10.27
CA SER A 25 -40.83 -4.77 -11.73
C SER A 25 -39.66 -5.65 -12.18
N LEU A 26 -38.49 -5.54 -11.57
CA LEU A 26 -37.32 -6.34 -11.93
C LEU A 26 -37.54 -7.85 -11.66
N VAL A 27 -38.22 -8.16 -10.56
CA VAL A 27 -38.56 -9.53 -10.15
C VAL A 27 -39.73 -10.11 -10.97
N SER A 28 -40.61 -9.29 -11.54
CA SER A 28 -41.69 -9.78 -12.40
C SER A 28 -41.21 -10.32 -13.75
N TYR A 29 -40.08 -9.83 -14.26
CA TYR A 29 -39.47 -10.29 -15.53
C TYR A 29 -38.47 -11.45 -15.36
N ALA A 30 -38.16 -11.86 -14.13
CA ALA A 30 -37.24 -12.95 -13.85
C ALA A 30 -37.96 -14.31 -13.77
N GLU A 31 -37.29 -15.37 -14.24
CA GLU A 31 -37.73 -16.76 -14.06
C GLU A 31 -37.86 -17.11 -12.56
N ASP A 32 -38.72 -18.09 -12.24
CA ASP A 32 -39.12 -18.35 -10.84
C ASP A 32 -37.96 -18.73 -9.91
N SER A 33 -36.93 -19.43 -10.43
CA SER A 33 -35.71 -19.76 -9.66
C SER A 33 -34.94 -18.48 -9.29
N VAL A 34 -34.71 -17.60 -10.26
CA VAL A 34 -33.98 -16.33 -10.09
C VAL A 34 -34.76 -15.36 -9.19
N ARG A 35 -36.10 -15.36 -9.31
CA ARG A 35 -37.00 -14.59 -8.44
C ARG A 35 -36.87 -14.99 -6.97
N SER A 36 -36.73 -16.28 -6.68
CA SER A 36 -36.54 -16.78 -5.31
C SER A 36 -35.21 -16.29 -4.72
N GLU A 37 -34.12 -16.45 -5.48
CA GLU A 37 -32.78 -16.01 -5.08
C GLU A 37 -32.71 -14.50 -4.84
N LEU A 38 -33.30 -13.68 -5.73
CA LEU A 38 -33.35 -12.23 -5.57
C LEU A 38 -34.11 -11.80 -4.31
N LYS A 39 -35.24 -12.46 -4.01
CA LYS A 39 -36.01 -12.20 -2.78
C LYS A 39 -35.20 -12.56 -1.55
N GLN A 40 -34.51 -13.70 -1.56
CA GLN A 40 -33.67 -14.15 -0.45
C GLN A 40 -32.48 -13.20 -0.22
N ALA A 41 -31.77 -12.81 -1.29
CA ALA A 41 -30.67 -11.84 -1.20
C ALA A 41 -31.14 -10.48 -0.65
N ARG A 42 -32.32 -10.02 -1.10
CA ARG A 42 -32.92 -8.79 -0.57
C ARG A 42 -33.23 -8.90 0.93
N ALA A 43 -33.83 -10.00 1.38
CA ALA A 43 -34.16 -10.21 2.79
C ALA A 43 -32.88 -10.17 3.66
N GLN A 44 -31.82 -10.86 3.22
CA GLN A 44 -30.52 -10.85 3.89
C GLN A 44 -29.90 -9.44 3.94
N CYS A 45 -30.00 -8.67 2.86
CA CYS A 45 -29.54 -7.27 2.85
C CYS A 45 -30.31 -6.39 3.83
N ILE A 46 -31.64 -6.53 3.89
CA ILE A 46 -32.50 -5.77 4.82
C ILE A 46 -32.17 -6.12 6.26
N GLU A 47 -31.99 -7.39 6.58
CA GLU A 47 -31.60 -7.85 7.91
C GLU A 47 -30.28 -7.22 8.36
N LYS A 48 -29.26 -7.25 7.48
CA LYS A 48 -27.97 -6.59 7.75
C LYS A 48 -28.10 -5.08 7.90
N LEU A 49 -28.88 -4.42 7.05
CA LEU A 49 -29.11 -2.97 7.14
C LEU A 49 -29.84 -2.59 8.42
N ASN A 50 -30.83 -3.36 8.86
CA ASN A 50 -31.53 -3.14 10.13
C ASN A 50 -30.60 -3.37 11.31
N TYR A 51 -29.79 -4.44 11.29
CA TYR A 51 -28.79 -4.68 12.31
C TYR A 51 -27.81 -3.51 12.41
N LEU A 52 -27.27 -3.05 11.28
CA LEU A 52 -26.38 -1.89 11.24
C LEU A 52 -27.09 -0.63 11.74
N SER A 53 -28.31 -0.34 11.26
CA SER A 53 -29.06 0.85 11.68
C SER A 53 -29.38 0.88 13.17
N ASN A 54 -29.58 -0.28 13.80
CA ASN A 54 -29.92 -0.37 15.23
C ASN A 54 -28.69 -0.41 16.14
N ASN A 55 -27.52 -0.82 15.61
CA ASN A 55 -26.30 -1.01 16.41
C ASN A 55 -25.18 -0.03 16.03
N PHE A 56 -25.40 0.84 15.04
CA PHE A 56 -24.39 1.76 14.52
C PHE A 56 -24.97 3.18 14.41
N ASP A 57 -24.89 3.93 15.51
CA ASP A 57 -25.25 5.35 15.54
C ASP A 57 -24.23 6.16 14.75
N LEU A 58 -24.61 6.50 13.52
CA LEU A 58 -23.90 7.50 12.72
C LEU A 58 -24.43 8.88 13.06
N PRO A 59 -23.55 9.86 13.31
CA PRO A 59 -23.98 11.23 13.52
C PRO A 59 -24.58 11.78 12.20
N ASP A 60 -25.60 12.64 12.32
CA ASP A 60 -26.30 13.27 11.18
C ASP A 60 -25.40 14.36 10.54
N ILE A 61 -24.31 13.93 9.90
CA ILE A 61 -23.23 14.75 9.35
C ILE A 61 -23.10 14.47 7.85
N PHE A 62 -23.14 15.53 7.04
CA PHE A 62 -23.09 15.41 5.58
C PHE A 62 -21.93 16.16 4.92
N ASP A 63 -21.25 17.04 5.64
CA ASP A 63 -20.08 17.71 5.10
C ASP A 63 -18.82 16.83 5.25
N LYS A 64 -17.98 16.85 4.22
CA LYS A 64 -16.79 15.99 4.13
C LYS A 64 -15.85 16.16 5.33
N ARG A 65 -15.70 17.39 5.84
CA ARG A 65 -14.75 17.71 6.90
C ARG A 65 -15.20 17.10 8.24
N SER A 66 -16.46 17.29 8.59
CA SER A 66 -17.01 16.73 9.83
C SER A 66 -17.07 15.21 9.79
N ILE A 67 -17.34 14.59 8.62
CA ILE A 67 -17.22 13.13 8.44
C ILE A 67 -15.78 12.68 8.69
N GLU A 68 -14.80 13.37 8.11
CA GLU A 68 -13.39 13.05 8.28
C GLU A 68 -12.96 13.19 9.75
N GLU A 69 -13.33 14.28 10.43
CA GLU A 69 -13.05 14.50 11.84
C GLU A 69 -13.69 13.41 12.72
N PHE A 70 -14.94 13.02 12.44
CA PHE A 70 -15.61 11.91 13.13
C PHE A 70 -14.86 10.58 12.95
N LEU A 71 -14.47 10.24 11.72
CA LEU A 71 -13.75 9.01 11.43
C LEU A 71 -12.38 9.00 12.11
N LEU A 72 -11.63 10.08 12.04
CA LEU A 72 -10.32 10.19 12.69
C LEU A 72 -10.43 10.07 14.22
N GLN A 73 -11.43 10.70 14.83
CA GLN A 73 -11.67 10.59 16.28
C GLN A 73 -12.04 9.18 16.74
N LYS A 74 -12.71 8.40 15.89
CA LYS A 74 -13.12 7.02 16.19
C LYS A 74 -12.10 5.97 15.76
N SER A 75 -11.09 6.36 14.98
CA SER A 75 -10.07 5.45 14.47
C SER A 75 -9.13 5.01 15.58
N LYS A 76 -8.81 3.70 15.61
CA LYS A 76 -7.79 3.14 16.50
C LYS A 76 -6.39 3.18 15.90
N SER A 77 -6.31 3.27 14.57
CA SER A 77 -5.07 3.36 13.81
C SER A 77 -5.29 4.24 12.59
N VAL A 78 -4.31 5.07 12.24
CA VAL A 78 -4.33 5.91 11.05
C VAL A 78 -3.06 5.66 10.24
N LEU A 79 -3.24 5.31 8.98
CA LEU A 79 -2.15 5.16 8.01
C LEU A 79 -2.12 6.40 7.13
N CYS A 80 -0.99 7.10 7.12
CA CYS A 80 -0.82 8.32 6.36
C CYS A 80 0.66 8.56 6.04
N THR A 81 0.94 9.47 5.11
CA THR A 81 2.32 9.92 4.85
C THR A 81 2.77 10.87 5.96
N ALA A 82 4.09 10.99 6.17
CA ALA A 82 4.66 11.90 7.17
C ALA A 82 4.08 13.33 7.08
N SER A 83 3.98 13.90 5.86
CA SER A 83 3.40 15.24 5.67
C SER A 83 1.90 15.31 5.95
N SER A 84 1.13 14.29 5.57
CA SER A 84 -0.33 14.30 5.79
C SER A 84 -0.71 14.02 7.25
N SER A 85 0.19 13.43 8.04
CA SER A 85 0.04 13.29 9.49
C SER A 85 -0.15 14.62 10.20
N ALA A 86 0.25 15.74 9.58
CA ALA A 86 0.02 17.09 10.11
C ALA A 86 -1.46 17.39 10.41
N ARG A 87 -2.40 16.68 9.76
CA ARG A 87 -3.84 16.81 10.02
C ARG A 87 -4.25 16.30 11.40
N LEU A 88 -3.45 15.43 12.02
CA LEU A 88 -3.72 14.85 13.33
C LEU A 88 -3.39 15.81 14.48
N HIS A 89 -2.57 16.85 14.25
CA HIS A 89 -2.22 17.87 15.27
C HIS A 89 -3.43 18.58 15.87
N TYR A 90 -4.50 18.71 15.09
CA TYR A 90 -5.67 19.52 15.45
C TYR A 90 -6.85 18.68 15.98
N LEU A 91 -6.66 17.39 16.24
CA LEU A 91 -7.72 16.49 16.74
C LEU A 91 -7.95 16.68 18.25
N GLN A 92 -8.49 17.83 18.66
CA GLN A 92 -8.70 18.21 20.07
C GLN A 92 -9.63 17.29 20.88
N LYS A 93 -10.44 16.44 20.22
CA LYS A 93 -11.46 15.58 20.85
C LYS A 93 -11.22 14.08 20.63
N ALA A 94 -10.11 13.70 20.01
CA ALA A 94 -9.75 12.30 19.83
C ALA A 94 -9.02 11.78 21.06
N GLU A 95 -9.16 10.49 21.34
CA GLU A 95 -8.18 9.80 22.18
C GLU A 95 -6.79 9.96 21.53
N PRO A 96 -5.76 10.33 22.29
CA PRO A 96 -4.44 10.53 21.73
C PRO A 96 -3.87 9.23 21.19
N PHE A 97 -3.16 9.31 20.07
CA PHE A 97 -2.27 8.23 19.64
C PHE A 97 -1.05 8.24 20.56
N ASP A 98 -0.69 7.11 21.13
CA ASP A 98 0.46 6.95 22.02
C ASP A 98 1.66 6.26 21.35
N ILE A 99 1.41 5.57 20.23
CA ILE A 99 2.43 4.87 19.43
C ILE A 99 2.46 5.46 18.02
N LEU A 100 3.66 5.86 17.59
CA LEU A 100 3.98 6.22 16.21
C LEU A 100 4.87 5.14 15.60
N VAL A 101 4.50 4.64 14.43
CA VAL A 101 5.36 3.80 13.60
C VAL A 101 5.66 4.56 12.31
N VAL A 102 6.94 4.79 12.02
CA VAL A 102 7.40 5.40 10.78
C VAL A 102 8.13 4.33 9.99
N ASP A 103 7.49 3.86 8.91
CA ASP A 103 8.11 2.96 7.95
C ASP A 103 8.92 3.77 6.91
N GLU A 104 9.94 3.15 6.33
CA GLU A 104 10.90 3.78 5.41
C GLU A 104 11.53 5.08 6.00
N ALA A 105 11.79 5.10 7.31
CA ALA A 105 12.27 6.26 8.04
C ALA A 105 13.63 6.79 7.55
N ALA A 106 14.46 5.93 6.94
CA ALA A 106 15.72 6.31 6.31
C ALA A 106 15.53 7.16 5.04
N GLN A 107 14.36 7.09 4.40
CA GLN A 107 14.04 7.89 3.20
C GLN A 107 13.48 9.29 3.53
N LEU A 108 13.17 9.55 4.80
CA LEU A 108 12.64 10.85 5.24
C LEU A 108 13.76 11.79 5.61
N LYS A 109 13.59 13.07 5.28
CA LYS A 109 14.42 14.13 5.87
C LYS A 109 14.10 14.24 7.34
N GLU A 110 15.06 14.70 8.11
CA GLU A 110 14.85 14.90 9.54
C GLU A 110 13.63 15.79 9.83
N CYS A 111 13.47 16.89 9.10
CA CYS A 111 12.32 17.79 9.26
C CYS A 111 10.96 17.13 8.92
N GLU A 112 10.95 16.17 7.99
CA GLU A 112 9.74 15.44 7.60
C GLU A 112 9.34 14.44 8.71
N SER A 113 10.32 13.81 9.34
CA SER A 113 10.12 12.92 10.50
C SER A 113 9.55 13.68 11.71
N MET A 114 9.87 14.97 11.85
CA MET A 114 9.36 15.80 12.95
C MET A 114 7.85 16.05 12.88
N ILE A 115 7.23 16.00 11.69
CA ILE A 115 5.80 16.26 11.51
C ILE A 115 4.95 15.26 12.33
N PRO A 116 5.12 13.93 12.18
CA PRO A 116 4.39 12.97 13.00
C PRO A 116 4.89 12.90 14.45
N LEU A 117 6.17 13.17 14.72
CA LEU A 117 6.73 13.15 16.08
C LEU A 117 6.15 14.24 17.00
N GLN A 118 5.64 15.33 16.41
CA GLN A 118 4.99 16.41 17.17
C GLN A 118 3.52 16.13 17.49
N ILE A 119 2.94 15.01 17.02
CA ILE A 119 1.54 14.69 17.28
C ILE A 119 1.32 14.58 18.80
N PRO A 120 0.33 15.31 19.37
CA PRO A 120 0.09 15.27 20.80
C PRO A 120 -0.23 13.87 21.31
N GLY A 121 0.44 13.47 22.39
CA GLY A 121 0.18 12.20 23.08
C GLY A 121 1.10 11.04 22.69
N ILE A 122 1.93 11.19 21.65
CA ILE A 122 2.92 10.17 21.28
C ILE A 122 3.89 9.96 22.45
N ARG A 123 4.04 8.70 22.86
CA ARG A 123 4.93 8.25 23.96
C ARG A 123 5.99 7.27 23.50
N LEU A 124 5.72 6.55 22.41
CA LEU A 124 6.62 5.60 21.79
C LEU A 124 6.69 5.88 20.28
N ALA A 125 7.89 6.06 19.75
CA ALA A 125 8.13 6.13 18.32
C ALA A 125 9.00 4.96 17.88
N VAL A 126 8.54 4.21 16.88
CA VAL A 126 9.28 3.11 16.24
C VAL A 126 9.64 3.57 14.84
N LEU A 127 10.94 3.70 14.57
CA LEU A 127 11.45 4.04 13.25
C LEU A 127 11.96 2.77 12.59
N ILE A 128 11.37 2.42 11.44
CA ILE A 128 11.75 1.27 10.63
C ILE A 128 12.35 1.83 9.35
N GLY A 129 13.56 1.43 9.01
CA GLY A 129 14.27 1.93 7.85
C GLY A 129 15.58 1.22 7.64
N ASP A 130 16.23 1.53 6.52
CA ASP A 130 17.49 0.95 6.12
C ASP A 130 18.40 2.04 5.55
N GLU A 131 19.46 2.38 6.28
CA GLU A 131 20.43 3.41 5.89
C GLU A 131 21.29 3.03 4.66
N TYR A 132 21.23 1.78 4.20
CA TYR A 132 21.91 1.34 2.99
C TYR A 132 21.01 1.39 1.74
N GLN A 133 19.73 1.75 1.88
CA GLN A 133 18.80 1.95 0.77
C GLN A 133 18.81 3.41 0.28
N LEU A 134 17.79 3.80 -0.48
CA LEU A 134 17.71 5.14 -1.07
C LEU A 134 17.57 6.21 0.03
N PRO A 135 18.44 7.24 0.05
CA PRO A 135 18.28 8.36 0.97
C PRO A 135 17.18 9.33 0.50
N ALA A 136 16.86 10.32 1.33
CA ALA A 136 15.88 11.34 0.98
C ALA A 136 16.28 12.16 -0.26
N LEU A 137 15.34 12.42 -1.17
CA LEU A 137 15.61 13.19 -2.39
C LEU A 137 15.86 14.67 -2.07
N VAL A 138 17.07 15.15 -2.39
CA VAL A 138 17.45 16.56 -2.29
C VAL A 138 17.85 17.09 -3.67
N LYS A 139 17.04 18.02 -4.22
CA LYS A 139 17.26 18.60 -5.55
C LYS A 139 18.29 19.75 -5.57
N SER A 140 18.38 20.48 -4.47
CA SER A 140 19.31 21.61 -4.35
C SER A 140 20.70 21.11 -4.00
N GLN A 141 21.68 21.43 -4.83
CA GLN A 141 23.07 21.04 -4.60
C GLN A 141 23.61 21.58 -3.27
N VAL A 142 23.28 22.83 -2.93
CA VAL A 142 23.66 23.45 -1.64
C VAL A 142 23.08 22.69 -0.46
N CYS A 143 21.83 22.22 -0.57
CA CYS A 143 21.21 21.41 0.50
C CYS A 143 21.82 20.02 0.59
N TYR A 144 22.18 19.42 -0.54
CA TYR A 144 22.86 18.12 -0.58
C TYR A 144 24.23 18.21 0.09
N GLU A 145 25.03 19.23 -0.23
CA GLU A 145 26.33 19.49 0.40
C GLU A 145 26.23 19.79 1.90
N ALA A 146 25.10 20.34 2.35
CA ALA A 146 24.79 20.56 3.76
C ALA A 146 24.21 19.33 4.48
N ASP A 147 24.24 18.16 3.86
CA ASP A 147 23.71 16.90 4.42
C ASP A 147 22.21 16.95 4.78
N PHE A 148 21.44 17.80 4.09
CA PHE A 148 19.99 17.93 4.34
C PHE A 148 19.19 16.67 3.99
N GLY A 149 19.80 15.75 3.24
CA GLY A 149 19.22 14.45 2.88
C GLY A 149 19.29 13.42 4.00
N ARG A 150 20.10 13.67 5.04
CA ARG A 150 20.22 12.76 6.18
C ARG A 150 18.92 12.65 6.94
N SER A 151 18.52 11.41 7.19
CA SER A 151 17.34 11.08 7.95
C SER A 151 17.57 11.14 9.46
N LEU A 152 16.48 11.26 10.20
CA LEU A 152 16.52 11.09 11.66
C LEU A 152 17.01 9.68 12.04
N PHE A 153 16.63 8.68 11.26
CA PHE A 153 17.04 7.28 11.46
C PHE A 153 18.56 7.13 11.37
N GLU A 154 19.17 7.61 10.28
CA GLU A 154 20.63 7.62 10.09
C GLU A 154 21.34 8.42 11.18
N ARG A 155 20.76 9.57 11.59
CA ARG A 155 21.34 10.37 12.68
C ARG A 155 21.34 9.63 14.00
N LEU A 156 20.26 8.96 14.37
CA LEU A 156 20.20 8.19 15.62
C LEU A 156 21.16 6.98 15.56
N SER A 157 21.23 6.30 14.41
CA SER A 157 22.19 5.22 14.15
C SER A 157 23.63 5.69 14.35
N SER A 158 24.02 6.83 13.77
CA SER A 158 25.39 7.37 13.89
C SER A 158 25.74 7.89 15.28
N LEU A 159 24.74 8.25 16.09
CA LEU A 159 24.91 8.59 17.50
C LEU A 159 25.00 7.36 18.42
N GLY A 160 24.93 6.15 17.86
CA GLY A 160 25.01 4.90 18.63
C GLY A 160 23.71 4.52 19.33
N HIS A 161 22.56 5.06 18.90
CA HIS A 161 21.27 4.60 19.40
C HIS A 161 21.10 3.10 19.06
N PRO A 162 20.65 2.26 20.02
CA PRO A 162 20.39 0.86 19.73
C PRO A 162 19.44 0.70 18.53
N LYS A 163 19.82 -0.17 17.60
CA LYS A 163 19.00 -0.58 16.47
C LYS A 163 18.91 -2.10 16.42
N HIS A 164 17.79 -2.60 15.91
CA HIS A 164 17.57 -4.03 15.75
C HIS A 164 17.61 -4.37 14.27
N LEU A 165 18.59 -5.20 13.86
CA LEU A 165 18.68 -5.71 12.50
C LEU A 165 17.76 -6.93 12.37
N LEU A 166 16.79 -6.85 11.46
CA LEU A 166 16.06 -8.03 11.01
C LEU A 166 16.96 -8.81 10.06
N ASN A 167 17.57 -9.87 10.58
CA ASN A 167 18.71 -10.54 9.96
C ASN A 167 18.35 -11.76 9.12
N VAL A 168 17.09 -11.93 8.71
CA VAL A 168 16.66 -13.03 7.84
C VAL A 168 15.85 -12.47 6.67
N GLN A 169 16.29 -12.74 5.44
CA GLN A 169 15.60 -12.31 4.23
C GLN A 169 14.72 -13.43 3.67
N TYR A 170 13.47 -13.10 3.34
CA TYR A 170 12.48 -14.05 2.83
C TYR A 170 12.06 -13.73 1.38
N ARG A 171 12.73 -12.78 0.70
CA ARG A 171 12.26 -12.21 -0.56
C ARG A 171 12.92 -12.78 -1.79
N MET A 172 14.23 -13.00 -1.79
CA MET A 172 15.01 -13.24 -3.00
C MET A 172 15.81 -14.54 -2.94
N HIS A 173 16.14 -15.11 -4.10
CA HIS A 173 16.98 -16.29 -4.19
C HIS A 173 18.37 -16.03 -3.57
N PRO A 174 19.01 -17.01 -2.88
CA PRO A 174 20.36 -16.85 -2.30
C PRO A 174 21.42 -16.31 -3.26
N GLY A 175 21.32 -16.70 -4.54
CA GLY A 175 22.21 -16.18 -5.58
C GLY A 175 22.07 -14.67 -5.86
N ILE A 176 20.90 -14.09 -5.59
CA ILE A 176 20.63 -12.64 -5.70
C ILE A 176 21.07 -11.94 -4.41
N SER A 177 20.68 -12.46 -3.24
CA SER A 177 20.99 -11.83 -1.93
C SER A 177 22.49 -11.80 -1.63
N LYS A 178 23.25 -12.75 -2.16
CA LYS A 178 24.70 -12.86 -1.91
C LYS A 178 25.46 -11.54 -2.03
N PHE A 179 25.23 -10.79 -3.11
CA PHE A 179 25.91 -9.51 -3.34
C PHE A 179 25.52 -8.42 -2.33
N PRO A 180 24.24 -8.02 -2.17
CA PRO A 180 23.88 -6.98 -1.22
C PRO A 180 24.26 -7.35 0.22
N VAL A 181 24.11 -8.61 0.63
CA VAL A 181 24.48 -9.09 1.97
C VAL A 181 25.97 -8.91 2.25
N SER A 182 26.85 -9.28 1.30
CA SER A 182 28.29 -9.09 1.48
C SER A 182 28.71 -7.62 1.40
N SER A 183 28.08 -6.84 0.52
CA SER A 183 28.53 -5.48 0.19
C SER A 183 28.05 -4.42 1.16
N PHE A 184 26.84 -4.58 1.73
CA PHE A 184 26.20 -3.55 2.56
C PHE A 184 25.97 -3.98 4.00
N TYR A 185 25.73 -5.27 4.24
CA TYR A 185 25.32 -5.77 5.58
C TYR A 185 26.39 -6.64 6.26
N GLY A 186 27.63 -6.63 5.76
CA GLY A 186 28.76 -7.33 6.39
C GLY A 186 28.56 -8.84 6.57
N GLY A 187 27.72 -9.47 5.75
CA GLY A 187 27.41 -10.89 5.88
C GLY A 187 26.42 -11.25 6.99
N GLN A 188 25.74 -10.28 7.60
CA GLN A 188 24.89 -10.49 8.78
C GLN A 188 23.45 -10.93 8.47
N ILE A 189 23.06 -11.08 7.21
CA ILE A 189 21.70 -11.44 6.81
C ILE A 189 21.68 -12.88 6.28
N ASP A 190 20.86 -13.70 6.90
CA ASP A 190 20.62 -15.10 6.53
C ASP A 190 19.45 -15.24 5.55
N ASP A 191 19.40 -16.37 4.85
CA ASP A 191 18.29 -16.73 3.95
C ASP A 191 17.21 -17.50 4.72
N GLY A 192 15.95 -17.08 4.58
CA GLY A 192 14.80 -17.77 5.16
C GLY A 192 14.49 -19.10 4.48
N GLU A 193 13.86 -20.03 5.21
CA GLU A 193 13.58 -21.38 4.70
C GLU A 193 12.81 -21.37 3.37
N ASN A 194 11.92 -20.39 3.16
CA ASN A 194 11.10 -20.30 1.95
C ASN A 194 11.95 -20.11 0.68
N VAL A 195 13.06 -19.36 0.74
CA VAL A 195 13.90 -19.07 -0.43
C VAL A 195 14.92 -20.18 -0.72
N LEU A 196 15.13 -21.08 0.24
CA LEU A 196 16.02 -22.23 0.12
C LEU A 196 15.35 -23.46 -0.49
N ARG A 197 14.02 -23.47 -0.57
CA ARG A 197 13.27 -24.61 -1.12
C ARG A 197 13.46 -24.70 -2.64
N ARG A 198 13.48 -25.94 -3.15
CA ARG A 198 13.63 -26.20 -4.60
C ARG A 198 12.49 -25.63 -5.44
N ASP A 199 11.28 -25.54 -4.89
CA ASP A 199 10.09 -25.00 -5.56
C ASP A 199 10.08 -23.46 -5.62
N TYR A 200 11.01 -22.80 -4.93
CA TYR A 200 11.20 -21.35 -5.00
C TYR A 200 11.77 -20.92 -6.36
N GLU A 201 12.65 -21.72 -6.96
CA GLU A 201 13.15 -21.49 -8.32
C GLU A 201 12.09 -21.83 -9.37
N ARG A 202 11.42 -20.81 -9.92
CA ARG A 202 10.53 -20.99 -11.09
C ARG A 202 11.25 -20.66 -12.39
N LYS A 203 11.51 -21.69 -13.21
CA LYS A 203 12.19 -21.54 -14.50
C LYS A 203 11.18 -21.36 -15.64
N HIS A 204 10.77 -20.12 -15.88
CA HIS A 204 9.86 -19.77 -16.98
C HIS A 204 10.57 -19.57 -18.32
N LEU A 205 11.88 -19.34 -18.31
CA LEU A 205 12.72 -19.19 -19.50
C LEU A 205 13.81 -20.26 -19.51
N THR A 206 14.07 -20.81 -20.69
CA THR A 206 15.14 -21.79 -20.91
C THR A 206 16.37 -21.13 -21.50
N GLY A 207 17.55 -21.51 -21.03
CA GLY A 207 18.84 -21.10 -21.59
C GLY A 207 19.81 -20.59 -20.53
N PRO A 208 21.12 -20.62 -20.82
CA PRO A 208 22.17 -20.27 -19.85
C PRO A 208 22.12 -18.80 -19.40
N MET A 209 21.48 -17.93 -20.19
CA MET A 209 21.35 -16.50 -19.91
C MET A 209 20.21 -16.13 -18.95
N TYR A 210 19.38 -17.08 -18.51
CA TYR A 210 18.19 -16.82 -17.69
C TYR A 210 18.28 -17.50 -16.32
N GLY A 211 19.40 -17.28 -15.62
CA GLY A 211 19.59 -17.72 -14.23
C GLY A 211 18.77 -16.88 -13.24
N SER A 212 18.95 -17.13 -11.94
CA SER A 212 18.30 -16.33 -10.87
C SER A 212 18.67 -14.84 -10.93
N TYR A 213 19.86 -14.54 -11.47
CA TYR A 213 20.36 -13.20 -11.70
C TYR A 213 21.20 -13.21 -12.98
N SER A 214 21.03 -12.24 -13.87
CA SER A 214 21.78 -12.16 -15.13
C SER A 214 21.90 -10.71 -15.59
N PHE A 215 23.11 -10.32 -15.99
CA PHE A 215 23.38 -9.03 -16.61
C PHE A 215 23.48 -9.23 -18.13
N ILE A 216 22.58 -8.61 -18.90
CA ILE A 216 22.49 -8.76 -20.35
C ILE A 216 22.98 -7.46 -20.99
N ASN A 217 24.15 -7.51 -21.60
CA ASN A 217 24.68 -6.37 -22.36
C ASN A 217 23.88 -6.18 -23.66
N ILE A 218 23.33 -4.98 -23.88
CA ILE A 218 22.57 -4.62 -25.09
C ILE A 218 23.40 -3.64 -25.91
N GLU A 219 24.10 -4.17 -26.92
CA GLU A 219 24.92 -3.35 -27.82
C GLU A 219 24.08 -2.46 -28.74
N GLY A 220 24.60 -1.27 -29.06
CA GLY A 220 23.97 -0.34 -30.00
C GLY A 220 22.81 0.48 -29.44
N GLY A 221 22.47 0.31 -28.16
CA GLY A 221 21.55 1.19 -27.45
C GLY A 221 22.08 2.62 -27.36
N LYS A 222 21.22 3.60 -27.62
CA LYS A 222 21.52 5.03 -27.44
C LYS A 222 20.40 5.68 -26.67
N GLU A 223 20.77 6.44 -25.65
CA GLU A 223 19.83 7.25 -24.90
C GLU A 223 19.38 8.45 -25.73
N SER A 224 18.10 8.77 -25.62
CA SER A 224 17.47 9.93 -26.23
C SER A 224 16.49 10.57 -25.24
N SER A 225 16.27 11.87 -25.37
CA SER A 225 15.31 12.62 -24.56
C SER A 225 14.26 13.29 -25.47
N GLY A 226 13.02 13.43 -24.97
CA GLY A 226 12.00 14.23 -25.65
C GLY A 226 12.37 15.73 -25.65
N LYS A 227 11.81 16.52 -26.58
CA LYS A 227 12.08 17.98 -26.69
C LYS A 227 11.82 18.78 -25.40
N HIS A 228 11.02 18.25 -24.49
CA HIS A 228 10.70 18.85 -23.19
C HIS A 228 10.83 17.86 -22.01
N ASP A 229 11.39 16.67 -22.27
CA ASP A 229 11.55 15.64 -21.25
C ASP A 229 13.00 15.60 -20.76
N LYS A 230 13.18 15.57 -19.45
CA LYS A 230 14.49 15.40 -18.81
C LYS A 230 14.82 13.92 -18.59
N SER A 231 13.87 13.03 -18.84
CA SER A 231 14.03 11.58 -18.72
C SER A 231 14.68 11.01 -19.98
N LEU A 232 15.48 9.97 -19.79
CA LEU A 232 16.20 9.28 -20.85
C LEU A 232 15.46 8.01 -21.27
N ILE A 233 15.49 7.71 -22.57
CA ILE A 233 14.88 6.51 -23.16
C ILE A 233 15.90 5.85 -24.08
N ASN A 234 16.06 4.52 -23.96
CA ASN A 234 16.82 3.69 -24.88
C ASN A 234 15.90 2.69 -25.59
N THR A 235 15.63 2.92 -26.88
CA THR A 235 14.65 2.12 -27.64
C THR A 235 15.12 0.69 -27.92
N ILE A 236 16.43 0.44 -27.96
CA ILE A 236 17.00 -0.90 -28.19
C ILE A 236 16.84 -1.75 -26.93
N GLU A 237 17.10 -1.17 -25.74
CA GLU A 237 16.82 -1.83 -24.46
C GLU A 237 15.32 -2.12 -24.30
N VAL A 238 14.45 -1.16 -24.67
CA VAL A 238 12.98 -1.39 -24.66
C VAL A 238 12.59 -2.58 -25.53
N ALA A 239 13.16 -2.72 -26.73
CA ALA A 239 12.89 -3.87 -27.59
C ALA A 239 13.37 -5.20 -26.95
N ALA A 240 14.54 -5.21 -26.31
CA ALA A 240 15.07 -6.38 -25.60
C ALA A 240 14.19 -6.76 -24.39
N VAL A 241 13.83 -5.80 -23.55
CA VAL A 241 12.92 -5.99 -22.41
C VAL A 241 11.57 -6.51 -22.88
N THR A 242 11.00 -5.92 -23.92
CA THR A 242 9.72 -6.37 -24.51
C THR A 242 9.81 -7.83 -24.95
N ARG A 243 10.91 -8.22 -25.59
CA ARG A 243 11.13 -9.61 -26.03
C ARG A 243 11.22 -10.58 -24.84
N ILE A 244 11.91 -10.20 -23.76
CA ILE A 244 12.03 -11.01 -22.54
C ILE A 244 10.66 -11.16 -21.88
N VAL A 245 9.91 -10.07 -21.70
CA VAL A 245 8.56 -10.08 -21.11
C VAL A 245 7.59 -10.94 -21.92
N GLN A 246 7.60 -10.83 -23.26
CA GLN A 246 6.79 -11.68 -24.13
C GLN A 246 7.13 -13.18 -23.98
N ARG A 247 8.41 -13.52 -23.83
CA ARG A 247 8.84 -14.90 -23.60
C ARG A 247 8.41 -15.40 -22.22
N LEU A 248 8.51 -14.57 -21.17
CA LEU A 248 8.03 -14.90 -19.83
C LEU A 248 6.52 -15.16 -19.83
N PHE A 249 5.75 -14.33 -20.52
CA PHE A 249 4.33 -14.52 -20.67
C PHE A 249 3.99 -15.85 -21.36
N ARG A 250 4.69 -16.22 -22.44
CA ARG A 250 4.47 -17.51 -23.10
C ARG A 250 4.90 -18.70 -22.23
N GLY A 251 6.04 -18.60 -21.56
CA GLY A 251 6.58 -19.67 -20.71
C GLY A 251 5.75 -19.93 -19.45
N THR A 252 5.02 -18.93 -18.96
CA THR A 252 4.06 -19.10 -17.85
C THR A 252 2.79 -19.83 -18.25
N HIS A 253 2.33 -19.70 -19.51
CA HIS A 253 1.12 -20.35 -20.02
C HIS A 253 1.38 -21.74 -20.64
N ALA A 254 2.63 -22.05 -21.00
CA ALA A 254 3.01 -23.36 -21.54
C ALA A 254 3.19 -24.44 -20.45
N GLY A 255 3.16 -24.05 -19.16
CA GLY A 255 3.31 -24.94 -18.01
C GLY A 255 2.01 -25.30 -17.28
N THR A 256 0.85 -24.92 -17.83
CA THR A 256 -0.50 -25.36 -17.45
C THR A 256 -1.07 -26.25 -18.53
#